data_AF-A0A496UKA0-F1
#
_entry.id   AF-A0A496UKA0-F1
#
_cell.length_a   1.000
_cell.length_b   1.000
_cell.length_c   1.000
_cell.angle_alpha   90.00
_cell.angle_beta   90.00
_cell.angle_gamma   90.00
#
_symmetry.space_group_name_H-M   'P 1'
#
loop_
_entity.id
_entity.type
_entity.pdbx_description
1 polymer ?
#
loop_
_entity_poly.entity_id
_entity_poly.type
_entity_poly.pdbx_seq_one_letter_code
_entity_poly.pdbx_strand_id
1 'polypeptide(L)'
;MAWLDGFGRRLKLTIPDEKIDDNLTDFPVMINLTDSSGVNNYDTSIVFDSLSGDNKYKIAVTTASGVVQCPIEIEYWDSIERKAVLWTKLPAVYSGTDTDFYLYYDATASGNDVYVGETADEITFTAVGTAPEETCSVIKDGSTYKMWYAKYDTSNYDIFYRTSTDGINWGSSTEVVSHGQCPGGYANNYAIWPSVIKDGSTYKMYYTGYNGSLWQTCYCDSTDGITWANHQLTLSVNSEGTHDTSRALQASVVKVSSTYHMLYAGYDGSRYRIIHCTSTDAINWGSFQMVMDAGANCSTPILLYDEDELVFKTWFNSDDPTWYSTSSDGINWSSAEYVFSKGREGTYDTVAANHTVVVKDGNEYKMWYTARDASVYRIIYAGGSYNELWKTPSQNVWDDNFVGVYHLNQDPSNGNDSILDSTSNGNYSTVIQGSMTSTDLITGRIGKCIEFDGSDDEIHTPGTPNSVNNNFAYSGWFKATTTRPATTEANSGVTGTSGQRYALRPAGVSDSGMSLGTNGISVFEHAGSYLPSVAVYNANIGTEFNHITIVYNDRTPTIYLNGVAVHTGLVSGRNPIYLPAGIGGQGYGRFPGQIDEVRYFSADI
;
A
#
# COMPACT_ATOMS: atom_id res chain seq x y z
N MET A 1 -24.58 16.50 21.22
CA MET A 1 -23.70 15.68 20.36
C MET A 1 -22.56 16.57 19.92
N ALA A 2 -21.33 16.07 19.95
CA ALA A 2 -20.14 16.85 19.60
C ALA A 2 -20.12 17.19 18.11
N TRP A 3 -19.41 18.26 17.77
CA TRP A 3 -19.13 18.68 16.40
C TRP A 3 -17.63 18.57 16.14
N LEU A 4 -17.26 18.27 14.91
CA LEU A 4 -15.88 18.33 14.47
C LEU A 4 -15.46 19.81 14.40
N ASP A 5 -14.37 20.15 15.10
CA ASP A 5 -13.85 21.51 15.14
C ASP A 5 -13.51 22.01 13.73
N GLY A 6 -13.81 23.28 13.45
CA GLY A 6 -13.55 23.91 12.15
C GLY A 6 -14.65 23.75 11.09
N PHE A 7 -15.65 22.90 11.31
CA PHE A 7 -16.76 22.71 10.37
C PHE A 7 -18.09 23.28 10.88
N GLY A 8 -18.77 24.10 10.07
CA GLY A 8 -20.05 24.72 10.40
C GLY A 8 -21.29 24.02 9.84
N ARG A 9 -21.15 23.01 8.97
CA ARG A 9 -22.28 22.26 8.38
C ARG A 9 -22.02 20.77 8.34
N ARG A 10 -23.08 19.96 8.43
CA ARG A 10 -23.05 18.50 8.26
C ARG A 10 -24.38 17.91 7.81
N LEU A 11 -24.33 16.76 7.14
CA LEU A 11 -25.46 15.87 6.89
C LEU A 11 -25.36 14.66 7.82
N LYS A 12 -26.51 14.19 8.32
CA LYS A 12 -26.60 12.87 8.97
C LYS A 12 -26.89 11.83 7.89
N LEU A 13 -26.10 10.77 7.85
CA LEU A 13 -26.27 9.63 6.98
C LEU A 13 -26.57 8.40 7.83
N THR A 14 -27.42 7.51 7.33
CA THR A 14 -27.86 6.30 8.03
C THR A 14 -27.83 5.12 7.06
N ILE A 15 -27.15 4.04 7.45
CA ILE A 15 -27.27 2.72 6.82
C ILE A 15 -28.34 1.96 7.60
N PRO A 16 -29.47 1.60 6.98
CA PRO A 16 -30.50 0.81 7.63
C PRO A 16 -30.01 -0.60 7.92
N ASP A 17 -30.27 -1.09 9.12
CA ASP A 17 -29.75 -2.39 9.55
C ASP A 17 -30.34 -3.57 8.78
N GLU A 18 -31.56 -3.42 8.26
CA GLU A 18 -32.21 -4.44 7.42
C GLU A 18 -31.52 -4.65 6.06
N LYS A 19 -30.48 -3.88 5.75
CA LYS A 19 -29.63 -4.03 4.56
C LYS A 19 -28.32 -4.74 4.84
N ILE A 20 -28.08 -5.14 6.08
CA ILE A 20 -26.81 -5.67 6.57
C ILE A 20 -27.10 -7.02 7.24
N ASP A 21 -26.60 -8.10 6.63
CA ASP A 21 -26.90 -9.46 7.09
C ASP A 21 -26.14 -9.83 8.37
N ASP A 22 -24.95 -9.27 8.59
CA ASP A 22 -24.11 -9.46 9.77
C ASP A 22 -23.27 -8.20 10.07
N ASN A 23 -22.78 -8.06 11.31
CA ASN A 23 -21.93 -6.92 11.66
C ASN A 23 -20.61 -6.93 10.87
N LEU A 24 -20.30 -5.80 10.23
CA LEU A 24 -19.08 -5.59 9.45
C LEU A 24 -18.13 -4.66 10.21
N THR A 25 -16.83 -4.93 10.13
CA THR A 25 -15.77 -4.13 10.75
C THR A 25 -14.89 -3.53 9.66
N ASP A 26 -14.46 -2.28 9.85
CA ASP A 26 -13.61 -1.55 8.90
C ASP A 26 -14.14 -1.55 7.46
N PHE A 27 -15.46 -1.44 7.30
CA PHE A 27 -16.12 -1.66 6.01
C PHE A 27 -16.17 -0.39 5.15
N PRO A 28 -15.75 -0.44 3.87
CA PRO A 28 -15.88 0.67 2.93
C PRO A 28 -17.34 0.90 2.49
N VAL A 29 -17.80 2.14 2.56
CA VAL A 29 -19.16 2.56 2.23
C VAL A 29 -19.14 3.67 1.19
N MET A 30 -19.92 3.50 0.12
CA MET A 30 -20.14 4.54 -0.88
C MET A 30 -21.12 5.61 -0.38
N ILE A 31 -20.76 6.88 -0.54
CA ILE A 31 -21.64 8.04 -0.37
C ILE A 31 -21.83 8.70 -1.73
N ASN A 32 -23.06 8.66 -2.24
CA ASN A 32 -23.43 9.35 -3.48
C ASN A 32 -24.11 10.69 -3.15
N LEU A 33 -23.56 11.80 -3.65
CA LEU A 33 -24.07 13.16 -3.43
C LEU A 33 -24.61 13.74 -4.73
N THR A 34 -25.94 13.85 -4.84
CA THR A 34 -26.63 14.45 -5.99
C THR A 34 -27.91 15.15 -5.53
N ASP A 35 -28.73 15.62 -6.48
CA ASP A 35 -30.11 16.10 -6.23
C ASP A 35 -31.09 14.98 -5.84
N SER A 36 -30.65 13.71 -5.87
CA SER A 36 -31.44 12.53 -5.52
C SER A 36 -30.54 11.41 -5.00
N SER A 37 -30.21 11.45 -3.72
CA SER A 37 -29.30 10.51 -3.05
C SER A 37 -30.00 9.52 -2.12
N GLY A 38 -29.41 8.33 -2.02
CA GLY A 38 -29.85 7.27 -1.11
C GLY A 38 -31.23 6.70 -1.42
N VAL A 39 -31.72 5.82 -0.54
CA VAL A 39 -33.00 5.10 -0.72
C VAL A 39 -34.24 6.02 -0.70
N ASN A 40 -34.09 7.23 -0.16
CA ASN A 40 -35.16 8.20 0.01
C ASN A 40 -35.14 9.33 -1.04
N ASN A 41 -34.22 9.29 -2.03
CA ASN A 41 -34.04 10.34 -3.03
C ASN A 41 -33.87 11.73 -2.41
N TYR A 42 -33.05 11.83 -1.36
CA TYR A 42 -32.81 13.07 -0.64
C TYR A 42 -31.87 13.98 -1.45
N ASP A 43 -32.22 15.25 -1.60
CA ASP A 43 -31.39 16.25 -2.28
C ASP A 43 -30.20 16.66 -1.39
N THR A 44 -29.03 16.12 -1.70
CA THR A 44 -27.76 16.47 -1.03
C THR A 44 -27.00 17.57 -1.75
N SER A 45 -27.55 18.14 -2.83
CA SER A 45 -26.86 19.08 -3.67
C SER A 45 -26.49 20.39 -2.95
N ILE A 46 -27.12 20.66 -1.79
CA ILE A 46 -26.77 21.75 -0.86
C ILE A 46 -25.29 21.74 -0.44
N VAL A 47 -24.61 20.60 -0.51
CA VAL A 47 -23.16 20.50 -0.28
C VAL A 47 -22.41 21.40 -1.28
N PHE A 48 -22.82 21.41 -2.54
CA PHE A 48 -22.17 22.18 -3.62
C PHE A 48 -22.52 23.67 -3.61
N ASP A 49 -23.61 24.08 -2.94
CA ASP A 49 -23.84 25.50 -2.61
C ASP A 49 -22.79 26.03 -1.65
N SER A 50 -22.26 25.15 -0.79
CA SER A 50 -21.18 25.45 0.14
C SER A 50 -19.81 25.30 -0.52
N LEU A 51 -19.60 24.20 -1.23
CA LEU A 51 -18.30 23.75 -1.75
C LEU A 51 -18.27 23.89 -3.28
N SER A 52 -18.23 25.14 -3.76
CA SER A 52 -18.06 25.43 -5.18
C SER A 52 -16.59 25.40 -5.61
N GLY A 53 -16.33 25.20 -6.90
CA GLY A 53 -14.97 25.12 -7.43
C GLY A 53 -14.21 23.90 -6.91
N ASP A 54 -12.95 24.10 -6.51
CA ASP A 54 -12.01 23.04 -6.09
C ASP A 54 -11.97 22.82 -4.56
N ASN A 55 -13.07 23.13 -3.85
CA ASN A 55 -13.17 22.96 -2.40
C ASN A 55 -13.48 21.51 -1.96
N LYS A 56 -13.16 20.52 -2.80
CA LYS A 56 -13.51 19.10 -2.59
C LYS A 56 -12.85 18.47 -1.35
N TYR A 57 -11.70 18.98 -0.92
CA TYR A 57 -11.00 18.57 0.30
C TYR A 57 -11.57 19.18 1.59
N LYS A 58 -12.56 20.08 1.50
CA LYS A 58 -13.17 20.73 2.68
C LYS A 58 -14.39 19.97 3.20
N ILE A 59 -14.21 18.66 3.31
CA ILE A 59 -15.17 17.69 3.81
C ILE A 59 -14.55 16.85 4.92
N ALA A 60 -15.39 16.22 5.73
CA ALA A 60 -14.98 15.16 6.64
C ALA A 60 -16.11 14.17 6.83
N VAL A 61 -15.79 12.89 7.05
CA VAL A 61 -16.77 11.91 7.52
C VAL A 61 -16.39 11.54 8.93
N THR A 62 -17.37 11.43 9.83
CA THR A 62 -17.14 10.95 11.19
C THR A 62 -18.13 9.85 11.54
N THR A 63 -17.75 8.97 12.48
CA THR A 63 -18.70 8.07 13.16
C THR A 63 -19.84 8.84 13.85
N ALA A 64 -20.83 8.12 14.40
CA ALA A 64 -21.93 8.70 15.19
C ALA A 64 -21.49 9.63 16.34
N SER A 65 -20.23 9.53 16.80
CA SER A 65 -19.65 10.43 17.80
C SER A 65 -19.62 11.90 17.37
N GLY A 66 -19.54 12.15 16.06
CA GLY A 66 -19.36 13.49 15.48
C GLY A 66 -17.93 14.04 15.52
N VAL A 67 -16.94 13.25 15.98
CA VAL A 67 -15.55 13.70 16.16
C VAL A 67 -14.50 12.69 15.70
N VAL A 68 -14.79 11.38 15.73
CA VAL A 68 -13.87 10.37 15.20
C VAL A 68 -14.01 10.34 13.68
N GLN A 69 -13.00 10.87 12.98
CA GLN A 69 -12.98 10.95 11.52
C GLN A 69 -12.70 9.58 10.87
N CYS A 70 -13.26 9.39 9.69
CA CYS A 70 -13.08 8.22 8.83
C CYS A 70 -12.36 8.65 7.54
N PRO A 71 -11.47 7.82 6.97
CA PRO A 71 -10.81 8.12 5.71
C PRO A 71 -11.84 8.19 4.57
N ILE A 72 -11.53 8.99 3.56
CA ILE A 72 -12.36 9.28 2.39
C ILE A 72 -11.51 9.19 1.13
N GLU A 73 -12.06 8.52 0.13
CA GLU A 73 -11.61 8.56 -1.25
C GLU A 73 -12.68 9.29 -2.07
N ILE A 74 -12.28 10.33 -2.76
CA ILE A 74 -13.08 11.04 -3.75
C ILE A 74 -12.90 10.30 -5.07
N GLU A 75 -13.91 9.51 -5.44
CA GLU A 75 -13.95 8.84 -6.73
C GLU A 75 -14.34 9.79 -7.86
N TYR A 76 -15.33 10.63 -7.58
CA TYR A 76 -15.84 11.59 -8.54
C TYR A 76 -16.28 12.86 -7.84
N TRP A 77 -15.97 14.01 -8.43
CA TRP A 77 -16.41 15.31 -7.95
C TRP A 77 -16.64 16.27 -9.11
N ASP A 78 -17.87 16.76 -9.24
CA ASP A 78 -18.24 17.81 -10.17
C ASP A 78 -19.15 18.83 -9.46
N SER A 79 -18.58 19.99 -9.14
CA SER A 79 -19.29 21.07 -8.46
C SER A 79 -20.23 21.86 -9.39
N ILE A 80 -20.10 21.71 -10.72
CA ILE A 80 -20.99 22.34 -11.71
C ILE A 80 -22.24 21.47 -11.88
N GLU A 81 -22.06 20.17 -12.09
CA GLU A 81 -23.16 19.21 -12.15
C GLU A 81 -23.77 18.89 -10.78
N ARG A 82 -23.11 19.32 -9.69
CA ARG A 82 -23.52 19.08 -8.29
C ARG A 82 -23.61 17.59 -7.98
N LYS A 83 -22.57 16.85 -8.37
CA LYS A 83 -22.47 15.40 -8.21
C LYS A 83 -21.13 15.02 -7.60
N ALA A 84 -21.14 14.09 -6.66
CA ALA A 84 -19.93 13.44 -6.18
C ALA A 84 -20.19 12.00 -5.78
N VAL A 85 -19.18 11.15 -5.95
CA VAL A 85 -19.14 9.80 -5.39
C VAL A 85 -17.91 9.74 -4.50
N LEU A 86 -18.15 9.38 -3.24
CA LEU A 86 -17.13 9.24 -2.22
C LEU A 86 -17.16 7.80 -1.69
N TRP A 87 -16.02 7.30 -1.24
CA TRP A 87 -15.95 6.11 -0.40
C TRP A 87 -15.40 6.48 0.97
N THR A 88 -15.89 5.82 2.03
CA THR A 88 -15.38 6.02 3.38
C THR A 88 -15.34 4.72 4.16
N LYS A 89 -14.29 4.50 4.97
CA LYS A 89 -14.18 3.32 5.83
C LYS A 89 -14.82 3.58 7.18
N LEU A 90 -15.95 2.90 7.45
CA LEU A 90 -16.59 2.95 8.76
C LEU A 90 -16.00 1.86 9.66
N PRO A 91 -15.59 2.17 10.91
CA PRO A 91 -15.06 1.17 11.83
C PRO A 91 -16.03 0.02 12.13
N ALA A 92 -17.34 0.29 12.05
CA ALA A 92 -18.37 -0.71 12.21
C ALA A 92 -19.64 -0.33 11.44
N VAL A 93 -20.26 -1.34 10.82
CA VAL A 93 -21.61 -1.28 10.26
C VAL A 93 -22.41 -2.43 10.88
N TYR A 94 -23.57 -2.12 11.46
CA TYR A 94 -24.29 -3.05 12.30
C TYR A 94 -25.48 -3.69 11.59
N SER A 95 -25.64 -5.00 11.85
CA SER A 95 -26.91 -5.71 11.73
C SER A 95 -27.73 -5.51 13.01
N GLY A 96 -29.05 -5.41 12.91
CA GLY A 96 -29.97 -5.27 14.04
C GLY A 96 -30.07 -3.86 14.68
N THR A 97 -29.30 -2.87 14.22
CA THR A 97 -29.51 -1.45 14.54
C THR A 97 -28.93 -0.53 13.46
N ASP A 98 -29.66 0.52 13.11
CA ASP A 98 -29.21 1.55 12.17
C ASP A 98 -27.80 2.06 12.51
N THR A 99 -26.96 2.19 11.49
CA THR A 99 -25.63 2.77 11.62
C THR A 99 -25.64 4.22 11.18
N ASP A 100 -25.48 5.13 12.14
CA ASP A 100 -25.44 6.57 11.90
C ASP A 100 -24.01 7.12 11.78
N PHE A 101 -23.81 8.06 10.88
CA PHE A 101 -22.56 8.79 10.69
C PHE A 101 -22.82 10.18 10.09
N TYR A 102 -21.79 11.02 10.01
CA TYR A 102 -21.92 12.41 9.57
C TYR A 102 -20.96 12.74 8.44
N LEU A 103 -21.46 13.43 7.41
CA LEU A 103 -20.65 14.11 6.40
C LEU A 103 -20.64 15.61 6.71
N TYR A 104 -19.49 16.14 7.12
CA TYR A 104 -19.23 17.56 7.31
C TYR A 104 -18.77 18.23 6.01
N TYR A 105 -19.11 19.51 5.85
CA TYR A 105 -18.73 20.30 4.69
C TYR A 105 -18.71 21.80 5.06
N ASP A 106 -17.62 22.51 4.76
CA ASP A 106 -17.55 23.95 5.02
C ASP A 106 -16.46 24.63 4.16
N ALA A 107 -16.81 25.62 3.35
CA ALA A 107 -15.82 26.32 2.51
C ALA A 107 -14.80 27.14 3.33
N THR A 108 -15.08 27.41 4.60
CA THR A 108 -14.18 28.13 5.51
C THR A 108 -13.24 27.22 6.28
N ALA A 109 -13.48 25.90 6.28
CA ALA A 109 -12.56 24.92 6.87
C ALA A 109 -11.21 24.90 6.12
N SER A 110 -10.16 24.46 6.81
CA SER A 110 -8.92 24.03 6.18
C SER A 110 -9.15 22.78 5.32
N GLY A 111 -8.25 22.51 4.37
CA GLY A 111 -8.24 21.22 3.68
C GLY A 111 -8.06 20.08 4.68
N ASN A 112 -8.77 18.97 4.45
CA ASN A 112 -8.73 17.78 5.29
C ASN A 112 -7.87 16.69 4.64
N ASP A 113 -6.68 17.06 4.19
CA ASP A 113 -5.75 16.21 3.43
C ASP A 113 -5.24 14.99 4.25
N VAL A 114 -5.55 14.98 5.56
CA VAL A 114 -5.31 13.85 6.48
C VAL A 114 -6.23 12.68 6.21
N TYR A 115 -7.50 12.98 5.93
CA TYR A 115 -8.56 11.98 5.82
C TYR A 115 -9.20 11.96 4.43
N VAL A 116 -8.84 12.87 3.52
CA VAL A 116 -9.47 12.97 2.20
C VAL A 116 -8.40 12.89 1.12
N GLY A 117 -8.58 11.94 0.18
CA GLY A 117 -7.73 11.79 -1.01
C GLY A 117 -8.55 11.38 -2.25
N GLU A 118 -7.93 11.32 -3.41
CA GLU A 118 -8.51 10.94 -4.71
C GLU A 118 -8.02 9.54 -5.17
N THR A 119 -8.70 8.95 -6.17
CA THR A 119 -8.44 7.57 -6.69
C THR A 119 -7.10 7.37 -7.40
N ALA A 120 -6.32 8.43 -7.55
CA ALA A 120 -4.98 8.41 -8.14
C ALA A 120 -3.95 9.06 -7.22
N ASP A 121 -4.33 9.33 -5.97
CA ASP A 121 -3.39 9.86 -5.00
C ASP A 121 -2.32 8.83 -4.70
N GLU A 122 -1.09 9.21 -5.00
CA GLU A 122 0.10 8.47 -4.64
C GLU A 122 0.89 9.25 -3.60
N ILE A 123 1.63 8.53 -2.77
CA ILE A 123 2.62 9.14 -1.90
C ILE A 123 3.64 9.85 -2.79
N THR A 124 3.83 11.14 -2.54
CA THR A 124 4.80 11.91 -3.31
C THR A 124 6.21 11.55 -2.85
N PHE A 125 7.01 11.06 -3.80
CA PHE A 125 8.40 10.68 -3.58
C PHE A 125 9.32 11.75 -4.13
N THR A 126 10.10 12.40 -3.26
CA THR A 126 11.06 13.43 -3.66
C THR A 126 12.48 12.94 -3.47
N ALA A 127 13.28 12.91 -4.54
CA ALA A 127 14.71 12.61 -4.42
C ALA A 127 15.42 13.74 -3.65
N VAL A 128 16.20 13.36 -2.63
CA VAL A 128 16.90 14.33 -1.76
C VAL A 128 18.40 14.44 -2.07
N GLY A 129 18.88 13.83 -3.17
CA GLY A 129 20.28 13.84 -3.61
C GLY A 129 20.47 13.45 -5.08
N THR A 130 21.69 13.57 -5.63
CA THR A 130 21.95 13.49 -7.09
C THR A 130 22.78 12.31 -7.61
N ALA A 131 23.52 11.53 -6.79
CA ALA A 131 24.25 10.30 -7.19
C ALA A 131 25.02 9.63 -6.03
N PRO A 132 25.33 8.32 -6.13
CA PRO A 132 24.79 7.30 -5.23
C PRO A 132 24.98 7.64 -3.75
N GLU A 133 23.87 7.98 -3.12
CA GLU A 133 23.75 8.12 -1.68
C GLU A 133 22.87 6.97 -1.21
N GLU A 134 23.40 6.17 -0.30
CA GLU A 134 22.72 4.98 0.21
C GLU A 134 22.65 5.07 1.71
N THR A 135 21.49 4.72 2.26
CA THR A 135 21.30 4.44 3.70
C THR A 135 21.61 5.61 4.62
N CYS A 136 20.60 6.11 5.30
CA CYS A 136 20.76 7.26 6.17
C CYS A 136 20.32 6.99 7.60
N SER A 137 20.70 7.92 8.46
CA SER A 137 20.05 8.19 9.74
C SER A 137 19.65 9.65 9.71
N VAL A 138 18.40 9.93 10.06
CA VAL A 138 17.89 11.29 10.18
C VAL A 138 17.39 11.48 11.61
N ILE A 139 17.75 12.61 12.22
CA ILE A 139 17.12 13.06 13.47
C ILE A 139 16.68 14.51 13.31
N LYS A 140 15.68 14.90 14.09
CA LYS A 140 15.33 16.31 14.28
C LYS A 140 15.96 16.83 15.57
N ASP A 141 16.77 17.87 15.46
CA ASP A 141 17.39 18.56 16.60
C ASP A 141 17.00 20.04 16.59
N GLY A 142 16.09 20.42 17.49
CA GLY A 142 15.43 21.72 17.43
C GLY A 142 14.63 21.88 16.14
N SER A 143 14.89 22.94 15.39
CA SER A 143 14.22 23.22 14.11
C SER A 143 14.94 22.62 12.89
N THR A 144 16.00 21.82 13.10
CA THR A 144 16.89 21.37 12.02
C THR A 144 16.87 19.85 11.92
N TYR A 145 16.67 19.33 10.70
CA TYR A 145 16.95 17.93 10.39
C TYR A 145 18.43 17.77 10.10
N LYS A 146 19.00 16.69 10.65
CA LYS A 146 20.39 16.28 10.48
C LYS A 146 20.38 14.91 9.86
N MET A 147 21.10 14.74 8.75
CA MET A 147 21.23 13.46 8.05
C MET A 147 22.69 13.03 8.03
N TRP A 148 22.92 11.80 8.48
CA TRP A 148 24.16 11.06 8.26
C TRP A 148 23.87 9.97 7.27
N TYR A 149 24.69 9.82 6.23
CA TYR A 149 24.40 8.88 5.16
C TYR A 149 25.67 8.31 4.57
N ALA A 150 25.60 7.10 4.03
CA ALA A 150 26.74 6.51 3.37
C ALA A 150 26.82 6.96 1.91
N LYS A 151 28.04 7.18 1.45
CA LYS A 151 28.33 7.48 0.06
C LYS A 151 29.41 6.53 -0.43
N TYR A 152 29.16 5.90 -1.57
CA TYR A 152 30.18 5.13 -2.26
C TYR A 152 31.09 6.10 -3.01
N ASP A 153 32.39 6.07 -2.71
CA ASP A 153 33.40 6.74 -3.53
C ASP A 153 33.98 5.77 -4.58
N THR A 154 35.28 5.84 -4.87
CA THR A 154 35.93 5.07 -5.94
C THR A 154 36.17 3.61 -5.58
N SER A 155 36.10 3.24 -4.30
CA SER A 155 36.30 1.85 -3.84
C SER A 155 35.66 1.51 -2.49
N ASN A 156 35.27 2.50 -1.69
CA ASN A 156 34.85 2.35 -0.29
C ASN A 156 33.60 3.17 0.03
N TYR A 157 32.97 2.85 1.16
CA TYR A 157 31.86 3.60 1.75
C TYR A 157 32.36 4.37 2.96
N ASP A 158 32.02 5.65 2.97
CA ASP A 158 32.24 6.60 4.07
C ASP A 158 30.93 7.28 4.45
N ILE A 159 30.86 7.84 5.66
CA ILE A 159 29.65 8.50 6.17
C ILE A 159 29.81 10.01 6.04
N PHE A 160 28.83 10.61 5.38
CA PHE A 160 28.69 12.04 5.14
C PHE A 160 27.55 12.64 5.98
N TYR A 161 27.60 13.94 6.18
CA TYR A 161 26.64 14.71 6.95
C TYR A 161 26.11 15.91 6.15
N ARG A 162 24.82 16.20 6.32
CA ARG A 162 24.16 17.41 5.81
C ARG A 162 22.95 17.80 6.68
N THR A 163 22.44 19.01 6.47
CA THR A 163 21.29 19.55 7.23
C THR A 163 20.18 20.04 6.32
N SER A 164 18.97 20.08 6.87
CA SER A 164 17.78 20.61 6.22
C SER A 164 16.87 21.28 7.25
N THR A 165 16.03 22.22 6.79
CA THR A 165 14.99 22.85 7.62
C THR A 165 13.60 22.27 7.37
N ASP A 166 13.40 21.58 6.25
CA ASP A 166 12.11 21.01 5.84
C ASP A 166 12.15 19.47 5.69
N GLY A 167 13.34 18.88 5.64
CA GLY A 167 13.57 17.45 5.43
C GLY A 167 13.67 17.05 3.95
N ILE A 168 13.50 18.01 3.04
CA ILE A 168 13.40 17.82 1.59
C ILE A 168 14.60 18.47 0.90
N ASN A 169 14.83 19.75 1.22
CA ASN A 169 15.93 20.54 0.66
C ASN A 169 17.12 20.44 1.60
N TRP A 170 18.17 19.73 1.17
CA TRP A 170 19.36 19.49 1.96
C TRP A 170 20.53 20.37 1.51
N GLY A 171 21.27 20.90 2.49
CA GLY A 171 22.48 21.68 2.27
C GLY A 171 23.67 20.84 1.80
N SER A 172 24.83 21.49 1.68
CA SER A 172 26.09 20.85 1.27
C SER A 172 26.50 19.70 2.19
N SER A 173 27.06 18.64 1.60
CA SER A 173 27.57 17.46 2.30
C SER A 173 29.03 17.61 2.76
N THR A 174 29.37 17.03 3.90
CA THR A 174 30.76 16.89 4.39
C THR A 174 31.01 15.48 4.90
N GLU A 175 32.19 14.92 4.66
CA GLU A 175 32.58 13.61 5.21
C GLU A 175 32.82 13.75 6.72
N VAL A 176 32.29 12.81 7.52
CA VAL A 176 32.36 12.88 9.00
C VAL A 176 32.90 11.61 9.65
N VAL A 177 32.76 10.44 9.01
CA VAL A 177 33.40 9.20 9.43
C VAL A 177 33.96 8.48 8.21
N SER A 178 35.28 8.29 8.21
CA SER A 178 35.98 7.55 7.15
C SER A 178 36.18 6.08 7.55
N HIS A 179 36.22 5.21 6.54
CA HIS A 179 36.73 3.85 6.66
C HIS A 179 38.14 3.89 7.27
N GLY A 180 38.43 2.92 8.13
CA GLY A 180 39.67 2.81 8.88
C GLY A 180 39.74 3.60 10.20
N GLN A 181 38.74 4.44 10.51
CA GLN A 181 38.71 5.16 11.79
C GLN A 181 38.39 4.27 13.00
N CYS A 182 37.70 3.13 12.82
CA CYS A 182 37.42 2.18 13.90
C CYS A 182 38.70 1.40 14.27
N PRO A 183 39.25 1.58 15.49
CA PRO A 183 40.48 0.91 15.92
C PRO A 183 40.35 -0.61 15.86
N GLY A 184 41.46 -1.31 15.59
CA GLY A 184 41.45 -2.77 15.36
C GLY A 184 41.10 -3.19 13.94
N GLY A 185 40.80 -2.21 13.06
CA GLY A 185 40.59 -2.44 11.64
C GLY A 185 39.21 -3.01 11.28
N TYR A 186 38.24 -2.93 12.19
CA TYR A 186 36.89 -3.47 12.00
C TYR A 186 36.09 -2.77 10.88
N ALA A 187 36.51 -1.58 10.47
CA ALA A 187 35.88 -0.81 9.40
C ALA A 187 36.89 -0.36 8.32
N ASN A 188 37.94 -1.15 8.05
CA ASN A 188 39.02 -0.75 7.12
C ASN A 188 38.59 -0.64 5.66
N ASN A 189 37.52 -1.31 5.26
CA ASN A 189 37.01 -1.25 3.90
C ASN A 189 35.81 -0.31 3.83
N TYR A 190 34.80 -0.52 4.70
CA TYR A 190 33.56 0.27 4.67
C TYR A 190 33.18 0.77 6.08
N ALA A 191 32.66 2.01 6.12
CA ALA A 191 31.82 2.54 7.19
C ALA A 191 30.46 2.92 6.57
N ILE A 192 29.42 2.16 6.89
CA ILE A 192 28.10 2.24 6.23
C ILE A 192 26.95 2.02 7.25
N TRP A 193 25.71 2.28 6.85
CA TRP A 193 24.50 2.05 7.67
C TRP A 193 24.57 2.74 9.04
N PRO A 194 24.70 4.09 9.06
CA PRO A 194 24.69 4.82 10.32
C PRO A 194 23.31 4.76 10.98
N SER A 195 23.29 4.71 12.31
CA SER A 195 22.17 5.03 13.18
C SER A 195 22.65 6.01 14.24
N VAL A 196 22.01 7.16 14.31
CA VAL A 196 22.39 8.26 15.19
C VAL A 196 21.25 8.58 16.14
N ILE A 197 21.57 8.68 17.43
CA ILE A 197 20.70 9.26 18.46
C ILE A 197 21.37 10.45 19.12
N LYS A 198 20.57 11.29 19.76
CA LYS A 198 21.04 12.36 20.64
C LYS A 198 20.62 12.07 22.08
N ASP A 199 21.59 11.98 22.98
CA ASP A 199 21.37 11.85 24.42
C ASP A 199 21.96 13.06 25.14
N GLY A 200 21.09 13.95 25.64
CA GLY A 200 21.50 15.25 26.17
C GLY A 200 22.25 16.08 25.11
N SER A 201 23.50 16.43 25.39
CA SER A 201 24.37 17.19 24.47
C SER A 201 25.23 16.33 23.56
N THR A 202 25.13 15.01 23.64
CA THR A 202 26.02 14.07 22.94
C THR A 202 25.26 13.32 21.87
N TYR A 203 25.78 13.33 20.65
CA TYR A 203 25.38 12.43 19.58
C TYR A 203 26.14 11.12 19.70
N LYS A 204 25.45 10.02 19.43
CA LYS A 204 26.01 8.68 19.42
C LYS A 204 25.68 8.06 18.07
N MET A 205 26.70 7.54 17.38
CA MET A 205 26.53 6.87 16.10
C MET A 205 26.95 5.42 16.23
N TYR A 206 26.08 4.55 15.73
CA TYR A 206 26.33 3.14 15.48
C TYR A 206 26.42 2.97 13.99
N TYR A 207 27.50 2.39 13.49
CA TYR A 207 27.69 2.19 12.06
C TYR A 207 28.24 0.80 11.79
N THR A 208 27.87 0.23 10.65
CA THR A 208 28.39 -1.04 10.22
C THR A 208 29.78 -0.86 9.61
N GLY A 209 30.75 -1.57 10.19
CA GLY A 209 32.09 -1.72 9.68
C GLY A 209 32.24 -3.00 8.84
N TYR A 210 32.91 -2.87 7.69
CA TYR A 210 33.42 -4.02 6.94
C TYR A 210 34.95 -3.95 6.89
N ASN A 211 35.61 -5.06 7.22
CA ASN A 211 37.08 -5.17 7.21
C ASN A 211 37.64 -5.98 6.04
N GLY A 212 36.81 -6.33 5.05
CA GLY A 212 37.17 -7.25 3.97
C GLY A 212 36.81 -8.72 4.23
N SER A 213 36.32 -9.05 5.43
CA SER A 213 35.89 -10.40 5.79
C SER A 213 34.62 -10.43 6.65
N LEU A 214 34.54 -9.60 7.69
CA LEU A 214 33.44 -9.58 8.66
C LEU A 214 32.65 -8.28 8.56
N TRP A 215 31.34 -8.39 8.78
CA TRP A 215 30.41 -7.27 8.93
C TRP A 215 30.00 -7.16 10.40
N GLN A 216 30.38 -6.05 11.03
CA GLN A 216 30.28 -5.83 12.48
C GLN A 216 29.81 -4.40 12.76
N THR A 217 29.39 -4.09 13.99
CA THR A 217 28.93 -2.74 14.35
C THR A 217 29.97 -2.01 15.21
N CYS A 218 30.40 -0.84 14.75
CA CYS A 218 31.22 0.11 15.50
C CYS A 218 30.36 1.23 16.11
N TYR A 219 30.87 1.85 17.16
CA TYR A 219 30.30 3.00 17.86
C TYR A 219 31.28 4.18 17.79
N CYS A 220 30.77 5.40 17.72
CA CYS A 220 31.50 6.64 18.02
C CYS A 220 30.55 7.70 18.63
N ASP A 221 31.11 8.76 19.22
CA ASP A 221 30.34 9.89 19.74
C ASP A 221 30.87 11.26 19.32
N SER A 222 29.99 12.25 19.43
CA SER A 222 30.26 13.62 19.02
C SER A 222 29.44 14.62 19.85
N THR A 223 29.94 15.85 20.00
CA THR A 223 29.20 16.96 20.62
C THR A 223 28.57 17.91 19.59
N ASP A 224 28.98 17.83 18.32
CA ASP A 224 28.51 18.71 17.23
C ASP A 224 27.81 17.94 16.09
N GLY A 225 27.98 16.61 16.04
CA GLY A 225 27.47 15.73 15.00
C GLY A 225 28.34 15.70 13.74
N ILE A 226 29.49 16.39 13.75
CA ILE A 226 30.39 16.56 12.61
C ILE A 226 31.76 15.93 12.93
N THR A 227 32.31 16.23 14.10
CA THR A 227 33.59 15.69 14.56
C THR A 227 33.31 14.50 15.47
N TRP A 228 33.68 13.30 15.03
CA TRP A 228 33.46 12.06 15.77
C TRP A 228 34.73 11.56 16.46
N ALA A 229 34.55 11.01 17.66
CA ALA A 229 35.61 10.50 18.52
C ALA A 229 35.19 9.17 19.17
N ASN A 230 36.08 8.60 19.99
CA ASN A 230 35.82 7.38 20.78
C ASN A 230 35.35 6.18 19.96
N HIS A 231 35.86 6.06 18.72
CA HIS A 231 35.57 4.96 17.83
C HIS A 231 35.98 3.63 18.46
N GLN A 232 35.07 2.64 18.45
CA GLN A 232 35.33 1.30 18.97
C GLN A 232 34.34 0.28 18.41
N LEU A 233 34.70 -1.01 18.47
CA LEU A 233 33.76 -2.10 18.20
C LEU A 233 32.73 -2.19 19.34
N THR A 234 31.44 -2.31 19.01
CA THR A 234 30.37 -2.45 20.00
C THR A 234 29.59 -3.75 19.85
N LEU A 235 29.39 -4.24 18.62
CA LEU A 235 28.90 -5.61 18.37
C LEU A 235 29.80 -6.32 17.38
N SER A 236 30.28 -7.49 17.79
CA SER A 236 31.00 -8.43 16.93
C SER A 236 30.04 -9.47 16.36
N VAL A 237 30.48 -10.21 15.34
CA VAL A 237 29.86 -11.50 15.02
C VAL A 237 29.86 -12.40 16.26
N ASN A 238 28.80 -13.18 16.42
CA ASN A 238 28.59 -14.10 17.54
C ASN A 238 28.49 -13.40 18.92
N SER A 239 28.00 -12.15 18.97
CA SER A 239 27.76 -11.46 20.25
C SER A 239 26.52 -12.01 20.95
N GLU A 240 25.46 -12.31 20.20
CA GLU A 240 24.27 -13.03 20.69
C GLU A 240 24.53 -14.54 20.78
N GLY A 241 25.29 -15.09 19.83
CA GLY A 241 25.86 -16.45 19.93
C GLY A 241 25.15 -17.53 19.13
N THR A 242 24.06 -17.22 18.44
CA THR A 242 23.25 -18.18 17.67
C THR A 242 22.84 -17.62 16.30
N HIS A 243 22.32 -16.40 16.27
CA HIS A 243 21.64 -15.78 15.13
C HIS A 243 22.53 -14.77 14.38
N ASP A 244 23.68 -14.40 14.95
CA ASP A 244 24.62 -13.41 14.43
C ASP A 244 26.04 -13.96 14.22
N THR A 245 26.16 -15.28 14.06
CA THR A 245 27.46 -16.00 14.03
C THR A 245 28.35 -15.62 12.84
N SER A 246 27.77 -15.03 11.79
CA SER A 246 28.48 -14.62 10.57
C SER A 246 28.46 -13.11 10.32
N ARG A 247 27.40 -12.40 10.73
CA ARG A 247 27.31 -10.92 10.63
C ARG A 247 26.46 -10.33 11.75
N ALA A 248 26.84 -9.13 12.22
CA ALA A 248 26.08 -8.31 13.16
C ALA A 248 26.10 -6.83 12.71
N LEU A 249 25.05 -6.39 12.02
CA LEU A 249 25.04 -5.16 11.23
C LEU A 249 23.68 -4.42 11.30
N GLN A 250 23.61 -3.22 10.71
CA GLN A 250 22.38 -2.40 10.60
C GLN A 250 21.69 -2.17 11.95
N ALA A 251 22.47 -1.73 12.94
CA ALA A 251 21.92 -1.36 14.23
C ALA A 251 21.02 -0.12 14.13
N SER A 252 19.92 -0.12 14.88
CA SER A 252 19.07 1.03 15.15
C SER A 252 18.81 1.12 16.64
N VAL A 253 19.04 2.31 17.21
CA VAL A 253 19.09 2.51 18.66
C VAL A 253 18.10 3.59 19.08
N VAL A 254 17.47 3.39 20.23
CA VAL A 254 16.74 4.42 20.98
C VAL A 254 17.11 4.36 22.45
N LYS A 255 16.85 5.44 23.18
CA LYS A 255 16.98 5.47 24.64
C LYS A 255 15.61 5.66 25.25
N VAL A 256 15.23 4.77 26.17
CA VAL A 256 13.99 4.86 26.93
C VAL A 256 14.35 4.95 28.40
N SER A 257 14.03 6.09 29.03
CA SER A 257 14.47 6.41 30.39
C SER A 257 16.00 6.30 30.53
N SER A 258 16.51 5.34 31.32
CA SER A 258 17.95 5.10 31.54
C SER A 258 18.52 3.97 30.69
N THR A 259 17.71 3.30 29.87
CA THR A 259 18.11 2.09 29.15
C THR A 259 18.16 2.38 27.65
N TYR A 260 19.23 1.93 27.00
CA TYR A 260 19.34 1.93 25.55
C TYR A 260 18.81 0.60 25.01
N HIS A 261 18.02 0.68 23.96
CA HIS A 261 17.47 -0.45 23.22
C HIS A 261 18.04 -0.42 21.81
N MET A 262 18.53 -1.55 21.33
CA MET A 262 19.01 -1.71 19.96
C MET A 262 18.26 -2.84 19.29
N LEU A 263 17.82 -2.61 18.05
CA LEU A 263 17.56 -3.67 17.09
C LEU A 263 18.71 -3.73 16.10
N TYR A 264 19.16 -4.94 15.75
CA TYR A 264 20.16 -5.13 14.70
C TYR A 264 19.88 -6.40 13.89
N ALA A 265 20.40 -6.44 12.66
CA ALA A 265 20.29 -7.61 11.80
C ALA A 265 21.46 -8.58 12.08
N GLY A 266 21.12 -9.77 12.58
CA GLY A 266 22.04 -10.89 12.74
C GLY A 266 21.95 -11.86 11.56
N TYR A 267 23.10 -12.30 11.03
CA TYR A 267 23.20 -13.35 10.02
C TYR A 267 23.98 -14.53 10.57
N ASP A 268 23.43 -15.74 10.47
CA ASP A 268 24.05 -16.98 10.98
C ASP A 268 24.79 -17.79 9.91
N GLY A 269 24.87 -17.29 8.67
CA GLY A 269 25.37 -18.04 7.52
C GLY A 269 24.27 -18.53 6.58
N SER A 270 23.00 -18.52 7.03
CA SER A 270 21.84 -18.93 6.24
C SER A 270 20.85 -17.81 6.00
N ARG A 271 20.46 -17.04 7.03
CA ARG A 271 19.40 -16.02 6.90
C ARG A 271 19.51 -14.91 7.95
N TYR A 272 19.00 -13.73 7.59
CA TYR A 272 18.92 -12.58 8.49
C TYR A 272 17.70 -12.65 9.43
N ARG A 273 17.92 -12.30 10.70
CA ARG A 273 16.89 -12.10 11.72
C ARG A 273 17.16 -10.82 12.51
N ILE A 274 16.11 -10.24 13.08
CA ILE A 274 16.25 -9.03 13.89
C ILE A 274 16.39 -9.44 15.35
N ILE A 275 17.44 -8.93 15.98
CA ILE A 275 17.82 -9.21 17.36
C ILE A 275 17.71 -7.92 18.15
N HIS A 276 17.04 -8.01 19.29
CA HIS A 276 16.99 -6.96 20.31
C HIS A 276 18.09 -7.17 21.34
N CYS A 277 18.68 -6.08 21.82
CA CYS A 277 19.54 -6.07 22.98
C CYS A 277 19.45 -4.74 23.73
N THR A 278 19.97 -4.73 24.96
CA THR A 278 19.92 -3.56 25.85
C THR A 278 21.30 -3.18 26.37
N SER A 279 21.45 -1.90 26.72
CA SER A 279 22.65 -1.36 27.36
C SER A 279 22.29 -0.26 28.36
N THR A 280 23.14 -0.08 29.37
CA THR A 280 23.06 1.05 30.31
C THR A 280 24.08 2.16 30.00
N ASP A 281 25.07 1.89 29.16
CA ASP A 281 26.16 2.81 28.82
C ASP A 281 26.27 3.12 27.31
N ALA A 282 25.40 2.50 26.51
CA ALA A 282 25.35 2.60 25.05
C ALA A 282 26.54 1.97 24.30
N ILE A 283 27.45 1.29 25.00
CA ILE A 283 28.68 0.71 24.44
C ILE A 283 28.68 -0.80 24.63
N ASN A 284 28.35 -1.26 25.84
CA ASN A 284 28.31 -2.67 26.21
C ASN A 284 26.86 -3.17 26.14
N TRP A 285 26.61 -4.11 25.25
CA TRP A 285 25.28 -4.64 24.99
C TRP A 285 25.11 -6.04 25.56
N GLY A 286 23.92 -6.32 26.10
CA GLY A 286 23.54 -7.59 26.67
C GLY A 286 22.05 -7.86 26.53
N SER A 287 21.58 -8.92 27.19
CA SER A 287 20.17 -9.36 27.14
C SER A 287 19.66 -9.58 25.72
N PHE A 288 20.48 -10.24 24.90
CA PHE A 288 20.16 -10.48 23.50
C PHE A 288 18.95 -11.42 23.35
N GLN A 289 18.04 -11.04 22.46
CA GLN A 289 16.88 -11.86 22.11
C GLN A 289 16.53 -11.67 20.63
N MET A 290 16.39 -12.78 19.89
CA MET A 290 15.79 -12.73 18.56
C MET A 290 14.31 -12.36 18.70
N VAL A 291 13.89 -11.29 18.01
CA VAL A 291 12.54 -10.73 18.13
C VAL A 291 11.75 -10.79 16.83
N MET A 292 12.40 -10.99 15.67
CA MET A 292 11.70 -11.16 14.39
C MET A 292 12.37 -12.22 13.49
N ASP A 293 11.57 -13.19 13.06
CA ASP A 293 11.89 -14.26 12.10
C ASP A 293 10.67 -14.55 11.23
N ALA A 294 10.55 -13.87 10.09
CA ALA A 294 9.43 -14.03 9.16
C ALA A 294 9.57 -15.25 8.22
N GLY A 295 10.51 -16.17 8.48
CA GLY A 295 10.82 -17.27 7.55
C GLY A 295 11.58 -16.84 6.29
N ALA A 296 11.78 -15.53 6.10
CA ALA A 296 12.56 -14.85 5.05
C ALA A 296 13.67 -13.98 5.68
N ASN A 297 14.49 -13.28 4.87
CA ASN A 297 15.55 -12.43 5.42
C ASN A 297 14.99 -11.15 6.04
N CYS A 298 14.93 -11.09 7.37
CA CYS A 298 14.53 -9.89 8.11
C CYS A 298 15.76 -9.02 8.39
N SER A 299 15.81 -7.82 7.82
CA SER A 299 16.97 -6.92 7.95
C SER A 299 16.54 -5.45 8.05
N THR A 300 17.53 -4.56 8.16
CA THR A 300 17.35 -3.09 8.17
C THR A 300 16.30 -2.57 9.17
N PRO A 301 16.35 -2.99 10.44
CA PRO A 301 15.39 -2.50 11.42
C PRO A 301 15.60 -1.01 11.69
N ILE A 302 14.49 -0.29 11.84
CA ILE A 302 14.46 1.09 12.35
C ILE A 302 13.62 1.10 13.60
N LEU A 303 14.26 1.32 14.74
CA LEU A 303 13.62 1.40 16.03
C LEU A 303 13.28 2.86 16.34
N LEU A 304 12.02 3.10 16.70
CA LEU A 304 11.52 4.36 17.24
C LEU A 304 10.81 4.06 18.56
N TYR A 305 10.96 4.92 19.55
CA TYR A 305 10.12 4.90 20.73
C TYR A 305 9.21 6.13 20.71
N ASP A 306 7.91 5.89 20.69
CA ASP A 306 6.91 6.94 20.73
C ASP A 306 6.61 7.31 22.18
N GLU A 307 7.05 8.50 22.61
CA GLU A 307 6.87 8.94 24.00
C GLU A 307 5.41 9.32 24.33
N ASP A 308 4.58 9.63 23.34
CA ASP A 308 3.18 9.98 23.57
C ASP A 308 2.33 8.73 23.78
N GLU A 309 2.65 7.65 23.05
CA GLU A 309 1.93 6.37 23.11
C GLU A 309 2.59 5.35 24.04
N LEU A 310 3.82 5.61 24.47
CA LEU A 310 4.64 4.71 25.29
C LEU A 310 4.86 3.34 24.63
N VAL A 311 5.12 3.35 23.31
CA VAL A 311 5.25 2.14 22.50
C VAL A 311 6.52 2.18 21.63
N PHE A 312 7.19 1.04 21.49
CA PHE A 312 8.21 0.84 20.48
C PHE A 312 7.53 0.60 19.13
N LYS A 313 8.05 1.26 18.10
CA LYS A 313 7.64 1.14 16.71
C LYS A 313 8.86 0.70 15.91
N THR A 314 8.68 -0.25 15.00
CA THR A 314 9.76 -0.62 14.09
C THR A 314 9.30 -0.82 12.66
N TRP A 315 10.15 -0.36 11.74
CA TRP A 315 10.06 -0.65 10.32
C TRP A 315 11.22 -1.55 9.94
N PHE A 316 10.98 -2.57 9.12
CA PHE A 316 12.02 -3.51 8.71
C PHE A 316 11.73 -4.11 7.33
N ASN A 317 12.75 -4.60 6.65
CA ASN A 317 12.59 -5.30 5.38
C ASN A 317 12.58 -6.82 5.62
N SER A 318 11.67 -7.53 4.95
CA SER A 318 11.67 -8.99 4.86
C SER A 318 11.77 -9.40 3.39
N ASP A 319 12.99 -9.66 2.92
CA ASP A 319 13.38 -9.59 1.50
C ASP A 319 12.97 -8.23 0.88
N ASP A 320 11.87 -8.18 0.13
CA ASP A 320 11.06 -7.01 -0.20
C ASP A 320 9.60 -7.48 -0.04
N PRO A 321 8.71 -6.83 0.77
CA PRO A 321 8.60 -5.38 1.03
C PRO A 321 9.07 -4.88 2.42
N THR A 322 8.77 -3.61 2.74
CA THR A 322 8.89 -3.00 4.08
C THR A 322 7.66 -3.29 4.94
N TRP A 323 7.91 -3.67 6.19
CA TRP A 323 6.92 -4.04 7.20
C TRP A 323 7.01 -3.16 8.44
N TYR A 324 5.89 -3.01 9.13
CA TYR A 324 5.74 -2.26 10.38
C TYR A 324 5.26 -3.17 11.51
N SER A 325 5.74 -2.95 12.73
CA SER A 325 5.26 -3.65 13.93
C SER A 325 5.43 -2.78 15.17
N THR A 326 4.65 -3.07 16.22
CA THR A 326 4.67 -2.37 17.50
C THR A 326 4.98 -3.29 18.66
N SER A 327 5.54 -2.75 19.74
CA SER A 327 5.79 -3.48 20.97
C SER A 327 5.73 -2.56 22.19
N SER A 328 5.13 -3.03 23.27
CA SER A 328 5.13 -2.30 24.56
C SER A 328 6.44 -2.45 25.36
N ASP A 329 7.27 -3.44 25.04
CA ASP A 329 8.47 -3.79 25.82
C ASP A 329 9.74 -3.93 24.95
N GLY A 330 9.62 -3.84 23.63
CA GLY A 330 10.71 -4.02 22.66
C GLY A 330 11.06 -5.48 22.38
N ILE A 331 10.32 -6.43 23.00
CA ILE A 331 10.58 -7.86 22.95
C ILE A 331 9.42 -8.60 22.28
N ASN A 332 8.19 -8.33 22.73
CA ASN A 332 6.97 -8.94 22.21
C ASN A 332 6.35 -8.00 21.19
N TRP A 333 6.49 -8.35 19.91
CA TRP A 333 6.05 -7.55 18.78
C TRP A 333 4.69 -8.02 18.25
N SER A 334 3.87 -7.08 17.79
CA SER A 334 2.61 -7.36 17.11
C SER A 334 2.85 -8.07 15.77
N SER A 335 1.79 -8.62 15.19
CA SER A 335 1.81 -9.04 13.78
C SER A 335 2.33 -7.89 12.92
N ALA A 336 3.17 -8.23 11.95
CA ALA A 336 3.74 -7.26 11.05
C ALA A 336 2.73 -6.85 9.99
N GLU A 337 2.63 -5.54 9.74
CA GLU A 337 1.72 -4.94 8.76
C GLU A 337 2.51 -4.43 7.55
N TYR A 338 1.94 -4.59 6.36
CA TYR A 338 2.56 -4.11 5.12
C TYR A 338 2.57 -2.57 5.10
N VAL A 339 3.72 -1.99 4.75
CA VAL A 339 3.88 -0.54 4.62
C VAL A 339 3.95 -0.19 3.13
N PHE A 340 5.04 -0.56 2.47
CA PHE A 340 5.23 -0.33 1.03
C PHE A 340 6.30 -1.26 0.45
N SER A 341 6.25 -1.42 -0.86
CA SER A 341 7.26 -2.10 -1.66
C SER A 341 7.86 -1.14 -2.70
N LYS A 342 8.66 -1.65 -3.63
CA LYS A 342 9.10 -0.91 -4.81
C LYS A 342 7.92 -0.22 -5.53
N GLY A 343 8.17 0.99 -6.03
CA GLY A 343 7.17 1.75 -6.77
C GLY A 343 6.98 1.25 -8.20
N ARG A 344 6.04 1.88 -8.90
CA ARG A 344 5.70 1.59 -10.29
C ARG A 344 6.87 1.80 -11.26
N GLU A 345 6.72 1.35 -12.50
CA GLU A 345 7.71 1.68 -13.53
C GLU A 345 7.86 3.18 -13.75
N GLY A 346 9.10 3.66 -13.82
CA GLY A 346 9.43 5.07 -14.06
C GLY A 346 9.62 5.92 -12.80
N THR A 347 9.41 5.36 -11.59
CA THR A 347 9.76 6.00 -10.32
C THR A 347 11.22 5.75 -9.94
N TYR A 348 11.70 6.45 -8.92
CA TYR A 348 13.07 6.28 -8.42
C TYR A 348 13.32 4.91 -7.76
N ASP A 349 12.27 4.18 -7.42
CA ASP A 349 12.27 2.92 -6.67
C ASP A 349 11.68 1.75 -7.46
N THR A 350 11.60 1.82 -8.80
CA THR A 350 11.06 0.74 -9.65
C THR A 350 11.73 -0.63 -9.42
N VAL A 351 12.96 -0.67 -8.91
CA VAL A 351 13.69 -1.94 -8.69
C VAL A 351 13.70 -2.37 -7.23
N ALA A 352 13.86 -1.43 -6.29
CA ALA A 352 13.91 -1.73 -4.85
C ALA A 352 13.60 -0.48 -4.02
N ALA A 353 13.01 -0.70 -2.84
CA ALA A 353 12.74 0.31 -1.83
C ALA A 353 13.05 -0.25 -0.44
N ASN A 354 14.18 0.16 0.16
CA ASN A 354 14.70 -0.43 1.39
C ASN A 354 15.42 0.60 2.27
N HIS A 355 15.95 0.19 3.43
CA HIS A 355 16.69 1.06 4.34
C HIS A 355 15.93 2.34 4.70
N THR A 356 14.71 2.12 5.17
CA THR A 356 13.82 3.14 5.70
C THR A 356 14.47 3.88 6.87
N VAL A 357 14.01 5.09 7.15
CA VAL A 357 14.29 5.90 8.35
C VAL A 357 13.03 6.67 8.65
N VAL A 358 12.57 6.62 9.90
CA VAL A 358 11.37 7.33 10.33
C VAL A 358 11.70 8.31 11.45
N VAL A 359 11.19 9.53 11.33
CA VAL A 359 11.24 10.56 12.37
C VAL A 359 9.82 11.01 12.70
N LYS A 360 9.45 10.98 13.98
CA LYS A 360 8.24 11.63 14.48
C LYS A 360 8.50 13.12 14.65
N ASP A 361 7.66 13.95 14.04
CA ASP A 361 7.75 15.41 14.13
C ASP A 361 6.38 16.02 14.43
N GLY A 362 6.16 16.36 15.71
CA GLY A 362 4.81 16.70 16.17
C GLY A 362 3.88 15.50 16.03
N ASN A 363 2.80 15.67 15.26
CA ASN A 363 1.81 14.63 15.00
C ASN A 363 2.03 13.91 13.65
N GLU A 364 3.13 14.18 12.96
CA GLU A 364 3.42 13.58 11.64
C GLU A 364 4.61 12.63 11.71
N TYR A 365 4.59 11.60 10.88
CA TYR A 365 5.75 10.78 10.61
C TYR A 365 6.38 11.15 9.27
N LYS A 366 7.69 11.34 9.27
CA LYS A 366 8.49 11.62 8.09
C LYS A 366 9.38 10.43 7.78
N MET A 367 9.42 10.01 6.52
CA MET A 367 10.22 8.87 6.10
C MET A 367 11.22 9.23 5.01
N TRP A 368 12.42 8.70 5.18
CA TRP A 368 13.40 8.59 4.11
C TRP A 368 13.69 7.12 3.85
N TYR A 369 13.93 6.74 2.60
CA TYR A 369 14.33 5.38 2.27
C TYR A 369 15.32 5.40 1.10
N THR A 370 16.02 4.29 0.92
CA THR A 370 16.90 4.08 -0.23
C THR A 370 16.11 3.43 -1.37
N ALA A 371 16.00 4.16 -2.47
CA ALA A 371 15.36 3.72 -3.69
C ALA A 371 16.39 3.31 -4.74
N ARG A 372 16.05 2.31 -5.56
CA ARG A 372 16.83 1.93 -6.74
C ARG A 372 15.98 1.98 -8.01
N ASP A 373 16.42 2.77 -8.98
CA ASP A 373 15.99 2.69 -10.39
C ASP A 373 17.16 2.11 -11.19
N ALA A 374 16.94 1.07 -12.00
CA ALA A 374 18.01 0.36 -12.72
C ALA A 374 19.25 0.08 -11.84
N SER A 375 20.33 0.85 -12.01
CA SER A 375 21.60 0.76 -11.26
C SER A 375 21.90 1.98 -10.36
N VAL A 376 20.99 2.94 -10.20
CA VAL A 376 21.24 4.16 -9.42
C VAL A 376 20.48 4.11 -8.10
N TYR A 377 21.22 4.33 -7.01
CA TYR A 377 20.67 4.43 -5.67
C TYR A 377 20.48 5.89 -5.25
N ARG A 378 19.35 6.20 -4.62
CA ARG A 378 19.05 7.53 -4.09
C ARG A 378 18.34 7.41 -2.76
N ILE A 379 18.61 8.36 -1.87
CA ILE A 379 17.73 8.59 -0.72
C ILE A 379 16.52 9.38 -1.23
N ILE A 380 15.34 8.87 -0.92
CA ILE A 380 14.04 9.46 -1.27
C ILE A 380 13.36 9.86 0.02
N TYR A 381 12.78 11.06 0.03
CA TYR A 381 11.79 11.45 1.02
C TYR A 381 10.42 10.96 0.55
N ALA A 382 9.87 9.97 1.25
CA ALA A 382 8.44 9.68 1.19
C ALA A 382 7.76 10.74 2.05
N GLY A 383 6.87 11.53 1.44
CA GLY A 383 6.16 12.64 2.10
C GLY A 383 5.62 12.32 3.50
N GLY A 384 5.23 13.37 4.24
CA GLY A 384 4.65 13.22 5.57
C GLY A 384 3.37 12.39 5.48
N SER A 385 3.42 11.13 5.89
CA SER A 385 2.22 10.35 6.09
C SER A 385 1.69 10.69 7.49
N TYR A 386 0.38 10.83 7.58
CA TYR A 386 -0.31 10.97 8.86
C TYR A 386 -0.39 9.64 9.62
N ASN A 387 0.14 8.54 9.06
CA ASN A 387 0.19 7.23 9.70
C ASN A 387 1.52 6.48 9.45
N GLU A 388 1.71 5.42 10.22
CA GLU A 388 2.90 4.58 10.27
C GLU A 388 3.00 3.58 9.12
N LEU A 389 1.95 3.51 8.29
CA LEU A 389 1.84 2.58 7.19
C LEU A 389 2.13 3.23 5.83
N TRP A 390 2.32 4.56 5.78
CA TRP A 390 2.53 5.28 4.52
C TRP A 390 1.45 4.91 3.51
N LYS A 391 0.19 5.15 3.90
CA LYS A 391 -0.97 5.02 3.00
C LYS A 391 -1.54 6.40 2.74
N THR A 392 -1.97 6.67 1.51
CA THR A 392 -2.76 7.88 1.22
C THR A 392 -4.13 7.78 1.92
N PRO A 393 -4.83 8.89 2.14
CA PRO A 393 -6.18 8.83 2.71
C PRO A 393 -7.14 7.97 1.89
N SER A 394 -6.99 7.95 0.56
CA SER A 394 -7.76 7.07 -0.33
C SER A 394 -7.42 5.60 -0.12
N GLN A 395 -6.14 5.24 -0.04
CA GLN A 395 -5.72 3.87 0.26
C GLN A 395 -6.19 3.37 1.63
N ASN A 396 -6.36 4.26 2.60
CA ASN A 396 -6.90 3.91 3.92
C ASN A 396 -8.39 3.58 3.91
N VAL A 397 -9.12 3.87 2.82
CA VAL A 397 -10.54 3.55 2.70
C VAL A 397 -10.78 2.06 2.51
N TRP A 398 -9.89 1.36 1.83
CA TRP A 398 -10.06 -0.04 1.48
C TRP A 398 -9.49 -0.94 2.58
N ASP A 399 -10.28 -1.92 3.02
CA ASP A 399 -9.83 -2.93 3.98
C ASP A 399 -9.06 -4.07 3.29
N ASP A 400 -8.52 -4.99 4.08
CA ASP A 400 -7.71 -6.11 3.58
C ASP A 400 -8.52 -7.12 2.73
N ASN A 401 -9.85 -7.09 2.78
CA ASN A 401 -10.69 -7.90 1.91
C ASN A 401 -10.69 -7.39 0.47
N PHE A 402 -10.41 -6.10 0.24
CA PHE A 402 -10.26 -5.54 -1.11
C PHE A 402 -8.83 -5.78 -1.59
N VAL A 403 -8.66 -6.77 -2.44
CA VAL A 403 -7.33 -7.18 -2.94
C VAL A 403 -6.92 -6.45 -4.22
N GLY A 404 -7.87 -5.72 -4.82
CA GLY A 404 -7.62 -4.75 -5.88
C GLY A 404 -8.88 -3.93 -6.18
N VAL A 405 -8.73 -2.62 -6.33
CA VAL A 405 -9.80 -1.68 -6.68
C VAL A 405 -9.36 -0.80 -7.85
N TYR A 406 -10.00 -1.00 -9.00
CA TYR A 406 -9.68 -0.33 -10.26
C TYR A 406 -10.87 0.50 -10.72
N HIS A 407 -10.79 1.81 -10.51
CA HIS A 407 -11.80 2.75 -11.00
C HIS A 407 -11.81 2.92 -12.52
N LEU A 408 -10.73 2.53 -13.21
CA LEU A 408 -10.62 2.61 -14.67
C LEU A 408 -10.83 4.03 -15.22
N ASN A 409 -10.43 5.03 -14.44
CA ASN A 409 -10.54 6.45 -14.79
C ASN A 409 -9.21 7.09 -15.22
N GLN A 410 -8.14 6.29 -15.36
CA GLN A 410 -6.85 6.72 -15.88
C GLN A 410 -6.71 6.50 -17.39
N ASP A 411 -5.89 7.33 -18.03
CA ASP A 411 -5.57 7.22 -19.46
C ASP A 411 -4.77 5.92 -19.73
N PRO A 412 -5.32 4.97 -20.51
CA PRO A 412 -4.67 3.67 -20.74
C PRO A 412 -3.43 3.77 -21.63
N SER A 413 -3.19 4.91 -22.28
CA SER A 413 -2.03 5.09 -23.18
C SER A 413 -0.70 5.35 -22.45
N ASN A 414 -0.74 5.50 -21.12
CA ASN A 414 0.45 5.76 -20.31
C ASN A 414 1.36 4.54 -20.13
N GLY A 415 1.00 3.38 -20.68
CA GLY A 415 1.84 2.19 -20.71
C GLY A 415 1.74 1.33 -19.45
N ASN A 416 2.89 0.96 -18.88
CA ASN A 416 2.98 0.08 -17.71
C ASN A 416 2.47 0.80 -16.45
N ASP A 417 1.78 0.06 -15.60
CA ASP A 417 1.17 0.54 -14.35
C ASP A 417 0.28 1.79 -14.53
N SER A 418 -0.36 1.90 -15.69
CA SER A 418 -1.18 3.05 -16.09
C SER A 418 -2.57 3.06 -15.45
N ILE A 419 -3.06 1.90 -15.04
CA ILE A 419 -4.38 1.72 -14.43
C ILE A 419 -4.20 1.41 -12.95
N LEU A 420 -4.59 2.35 -12.09
CA LEU A 420 -4.19 2.33 -10.69
C LEU A 420 -5.12 1.45 -9.83
N ASP A 421 -4.52 0.88 -8.78
CA ASP A 421 -5.15 0.12 -7.72
C ASP A 421 -5.27 1.05 -6.51
N SER A 422 -6.50 1.38 -6.13
CA SER A 422 -6.75 2.26 -4.98
C SER A 422 -6.43 1.61 -3.63
N THR A 423 -6.21 0.30 -3.58
CA THR A 423 -5.84 -0.37 -2.33
C THR A 423 -4.37 -0.14 -1.97
N SER A 424 -4.00 -0.41 -0.71
CA SER A 424 -2.59 -0.37 -0.31
C SER A 424 -1.73 -1.49 -0.91
N ASN A 425 -2.33 -2.44 -1.63
CA ASN A 425 -1.58 -3.52 -2.27
C ASN A 425 -0.73 -3.02 -3.45
N GLY A 426 -1.16 -1.92 -4.11
CA GLY A 426 -0.41 -1.32 -5.21
C GLY A 426 -0.30 -2.23 -6.43
N ASN A 427 -1.31 -3.06 -6.70
CA ASN A 427 -1.35 -3.98 -7.84
C ASN A 427 -1.71 -3.24 -9.14
N TYR A 428 -0.93 -2.24 -9.52
CA TYR A 428 -1.19 -1.39 -10.68
C TYR A 428 -1.22 -2.17 -11.99
N SER A 429 -2.28 -2.01 -12.76
CA SER A 429 -2.52 -2.77 -13.98
C SER A 429 -1.81 -2.14 -15.20
N THR A 430 -1.34 -3.01 -16.09
CA THR A 430 -0.58 -2.66 -17.30
C THR A 430 -1.35 -3.02 -18.56
N VAL A 431 -1.44 -2.11 -19.53
CA VAL A 431 -1.93 -2.44 -20.87
C VAL A 431 -0.89 -3.31 -21.58
N ILE A 432 -1.24 -4.57 -21.88
CA ILE A 432 -0.30 -5.55 -22.49
C ILE A 432 -0.59 -5.82 -23.96
N GLN A 433 -1.80 -5.53 -24.44
CA GLN A 433 -2.21 -5.59 -25.85
C GLN A 433 -3.29 -4.55 -26.14
N GLY A 434 -3.48 -4.25 -27.43
CA GLY A 434 -4.35 -3.18 -27.88
C GLY A 434 -3.59 -1.87 -28.04
N SER A 435 -3.89 -1.14 -29.12
CA SER A 435 -3.41 0.24 -29.27
C SER A 435 -4.31 1.17 -28.44
N MET A 436 -4.47 0.89 -27.14
CA MET A 436 -5.33 1.67 -26.26
C MET A 436 -4.77 3.08 -26.14
N THR A 437 -5.52 4.06 -26.62
CA THR A 437 -5.15 5.48 -26.59
C THR A 437 -5.99 6.24 -25.57
N SER A 438 -5.66 7.51 -25.36
CA SER A 438 -6.45 8.41 -24.51
C SER A 438 -7.91 8.59 -24.98
N THR A 439 -8.26 8.20 -26.21
CA THR A 439 -9.65 8.22 -26.69
C THR A 439 -10.52 7.12 -26.10
N ASP A 440 -9.91 6.05 -25.59
CA ASP A 440 -10.64 4.94 -24.97
C ASP A 440 -11.09 5.29 -23.55
N LEU A 441 -10.56 6.36 -22.96
CA LEU A 441 -11.02 6.94 -21.70
C LEU A 441 -12.26 7.82 -21.94
N ILE A 442 -13.43 7.22 -21.77
CA ILE A 442 -14.73 7.84 -22.06
C ILE A 442 -15.56 8.03 -20.79
N THR A 443 -16.73 8.66 -20.90
CA THR A 443 -17.65 8.79 -19.77
C THR A 443 -18.20 7.42 -19.37
N GLY A 444 -18.04 7.07 -18.09
CA GLY A 444 -18.41 5.79 -17.52
C GLY A 444 -19.78 5.78 -16.84
N ARG A 445 -19.99 4.73 -16.06
CA ARG A 445 -21.11 4.65 -15.11
C ARG A 445 -20.88 5.61 -13.96
N ILE A 446 -19.64 5.70 -13.47
CA ILE A 446 -19.19 6.71 -12.50
C ILE A 446 -17.99 7.42 -13.11
N GLY A 447 -18.09 8.74 -13.29
CA GLY A 447 -17.00 9.53 -13.89
C GLY A 447 -16.56 9.03 -15.27
N LYS A 448 -15.40 8.36 -15.31
CA LYS A 448 -14.75 7.85 -16.53
C LYS A 448 -14.62 6.33 -16.47
N CYS A 449 -14.62 5.69 -17.64
CA CYS A 449 -14.36 4.27 -17.78
C CYS A 449 -13.49 4.01 -19.02
N ILE A 450 -13.12 2.75 -19.24
CA ILE A 450 -12.38 2.33 -20.44
C ILE A 450 -13.31 1.64 -21.44
N GLU A 451 -13.25 2.08 -22.69
CA GLU A 451 -13.85 1.41 -23.85
C GLU A 451 -12.92 0.32 -24.39
N PHE A 452 -13.48 -0.84 -24.68
CA PHE A 452 -12.79 -1.99 -25.27
C PHE A 452 -13.39 -2.26 -26.64
N ASP A 453 -12.55 -2.37 -27.65
CA ASP A 453 -12.95 -2.41 -29.06
C ASP A 453 -13.42 -3.81 -29.54
N GLY A 454 -13.08 -4.85 -28.79
CA GLY A 454 -13.36 -6.25 -29.10
C GLY A 454 -12.39 -6.91 -30.09
N SER A 455 -11.24 -6.31 -30.35
CA SER A 455 -10.22 -6.78 -31.28
C SER A 455 -8.95 -7.25 -30.57
N ASP A 456 -8.34 -6.42 -29.73
CA ASP A 456 -7.02 -6.71 -29.16
C ASP A 456 -6.76 -6.15 -27.75
N ASP A 457 -7.64 -5.30 -27.22
CA ASP A 457 -7.48 -4.70 -25.89
C ASP A 457 -7.34 -5.75 -24.76
N GLU A 458 -6.25 -5.59 -23.98
CA GLU A 458 -5.92 -6.41 -22.82
C GLU A 458 -5.16 -5.61 -21.76
N ILE A 459 -5.73 -5.57 -20.57
CA ILE A 459 -5.12 -5.00 -19.38
C ILE A 459 -4.75 -6.15 -18.45
N HIS A 460 -3.48 -6.30 -18.15
CA HIS A 460 -3.01 -7.26 -17.16
C HIS A 460 -3.06 -6.65 -15.77
N THR A 461 -3.74 -7.35 -14.87
CA THR A 461 -3.70 -7.04 -13.44
C THR A 461 -2.60 -7.88 -12.79
N PRO A 462 -1.47 -7.29 -12.36
CA PRO A 462 -0.45 -8.04 -11.65
C PRO A 462 -0.97 -8.46 -10.29
N GLY A 463 -0.38 -9.52 -9.75
CA GLY A 463 -0.57 -9.82 -8.34
C GLY A 463 -2.00 -10.19 -7.93
N THR A 464 -2.81 -10.84 -8.80
CA THR A 464 -3.91 -11.68 -8.27
C THR A 464 -3.28 -12.57 -7.21
N PRO A 465 -3.56 -12.38 -5.91
CA PRO A 465 -2.72 -13.00 -4.92
C PRO A 465 -2.91 -14.51 -5.09
N ASN A 466 -1.83 -15.23 -5.42
CA ASN A 466 -1.86 -16.70 -5.39
C ASN A 466 -2.20 -17.20 -3.96
N SER A 467 -2.28 -16.31 -2.96
CA SER A 467 -2.81 -16.56 -1.62
C SER A 467 -4.35 -16.54 -1.56
N VAL A 468 -5.05 -15.80 -2.42
CA VAL A 468 -6.52 -15.73 -2.46
C VAL A 468 -7.05 -16.73 -3.46
N ASN A 469 -7.59 -17.83 -2.95
CA ASN A 469 -8.04 -18.94 -3.77
C ASN A 469 -9.27 -19.60 -3.17
N ASN A 470 -10.05 -20.27 -4.02
CA ASN A 470 -11.23 -21.08 -3.69
C ASN A 470 -12.42 -20.32 -3.12
N ASN A 471 -12.19 -19.27 -2.32
CA ASN A 471 -13.19 -18.36 -1.78
C ASN A 471 -12.76 -16.93 -2.12
N PHE A 472 -13.41 -16.33 -3.11
CA PHE A 472 -13.16 -14.95 -3.52
C PHE A 472 -14.37 -14.39 -4.25
N ALA A 473 -14.40 -13.07 -4.45
CA ALA A 473 -15.35 -12.45 -5.35
C ALA A 473 -14.67 -11.48 -6.30
N TYR A 474 -15.34 -11.17 -7.41
CA TYR A 474 -14.97 -10.04 -8.26
C TYR A 474 -16.22 -9.36 -8.82
N SER A 475 -16.17 -8.05 -8.97
CA SER A 475 -17.30 -7.26 -9.46
C SER A 475 -16.89 -6.12 -10.38
N GLY A 476 -17.86 -5.51 -11.03
CA GLY A 476 -17.71 -4.26 -11.76
C GLY A 476 -18.98 -3.85 -12.50
N TRP A 477 -18.92 -2.68 -13.13
CA TRP A 477 -19.93 -2.21 -14.07
C TRP A 477 -19.51 -2.54 -15.49
N PHE A 478 -20.37 -3.27 -16.20
CA PHE A 478 -20.06 -3.72 -17.55
C PHE A 478 -21.19 -3.36 -18.52
N LYS A 479 -20.82 -2.87 -19.70
CA LYS A 479 -21.73 -2.57 -20.80
C LYS A 479 -21.30 -3.30 -22.07
N ALA A 480 -21.95 -4.41 -22.38
CA ALA A 480 -21.67 -5.17 -23.59
C ALA A 480 -22.36 -4.56 -24.82
N THR A 481 -21.68 -4.51 -25.97
CA THR A 481 -22.26 -4.04 -27.23
C THR A 481 -22.66 -5.17 -28.18
N THR A 482 -22.18 -6.39 -27.94
CA THR A 482 -22.49 -7.57 -28.78
C THR A 482 -22.99 -8.74 -27.95
N THR A 483 -23.55 -9.74 -28.63
CA THR A 483 -23.79 -11.05 -28.03
C THR A 483 -22.46 -11.80 -27.83
N ARG A 484 -22.44 -12.73 -26.87
CA ARG A 484 -21.38 -13.74 -26.69
C ARG A 484 -21.86 -15.10 -27.22
N PRO A 485 -20.98 -15.99 -27.71
CA PRO A 485 -21.36 -17.37 -28.01
C PRO A 485 -21.77 -18.11 -26.73
N ALA A 486 -22.95 -18.74 -26.76
CA ALA A 486 -23.39 -19.58 -25.66
C ALA A 486 -22.55 -20.85 -25.57
N THR A 487 -22.27 -21.29 -24.36
CA THR A 487 -21.57 -22.54 -24.05
C THR A 487 -22.47 -23.45 -23.21
N THR A 488 -22.18 -24.74 -23.25
CA THR A 488 -22.77 -25.68 -22.28
C THR A 488 -21.98 -25.59 -20.97
N GLU A 489 -22.70 -25.53 -19.86
CA GLU A 489 -22.09 -25.53 -18.54
C GLU A 489 -21.36 -26.86 -18.26
N ALA A 490 -20.11 -26.79 -17.84
CA ALA A 490 -19.26 -27.95 -17.58
C ALA A 490 -18.09 -27.56 -16.65
N ASN A 491 -17.53 -28.55 -15.94
CA ASN A 491 -16.30 -28.42 -15.15
C ASN A 491 -15.13 -29.20 -15.78
N SER A 492 -15.17 -29.40 -17.09
CA SER A 492 -14.09 -29.99 -17.90
C SER A 492 -14.25 -29.62 -19.39
N GLY A 493 -13.17 -29.71 -20.16
CA GLY A 493 -13.16 -29.38 -21.58
C GLY A 493 -12.62 -27.97 -21.87
N VAL A 494 -12.77 -27.52 -23.11
CA VAL A 494 -12.12 -26.30 -23.67
C VAL A 494 -13.08 -25.42 -24.46
N THR A 495 -14.36 -25.37 -24.04
CA THR A 495 -15.43 -24.67 -24.77
C THR A 495 -15.19 -23.16 -24.90
N GLY A 496 -14.33 -22.58 -24.06
CA GLY A 496 -13.99 -21.16 -24.07
C GLY A 496 -12.85 -20.75 -25.02
N THR A 497 -12.31 -21.67 -25.83
CA THR A 497 -11.14 -21.41 -26.70
C THR A 497 -11.45 -20.68 -28.01
N SER A 498 -12.71 -20.36 -28.31
CA SER A 498 -13.07 -19.73 -29.58
C SER A 498 -14.21 -18.72 -29.45
N GLY A 499 -13.93 -17.48 -29.90
CA GLY A 499 -14.92 -16.45 -30.18
C GLY A 499 -15.65 -15.89 -28.95
N GLN A 500 -15.14 -16.10 -27.74
CA GLN A 500 -15.74 -15.59 -26.51
C GLN A 500 -15.59 -14.05 -26.39
N ARG A 501 -16.14 -13.47 -25.32
CA ARG A 501 -16.19 -12.02 -25.06
C ARG A 501 -15.69 -11.76 -23.65
N TYR A 502 -14.43 -12.11 -23.37
CA TYR A 502 -13.86 -12.05 -22.03
C TYR A 502 -13.73 -10.60 -21.56
N ALA A 503 -14.64 -10.16 -20.68
CA ALA A 503 -14.56 -8.87 -20.00
C ALA A 503 -13.53 -8.93 -18.86
N LEU A 504 -13.44 -10.09 -18.22
CA LEU A 504 -12.39 -10.43 -17.26
C LEU A 504 -11.70 -11.72 -17.71
N ARG A 505 -10.37 -11.71 -17.72
CA ARG A 505 -9.54 -12.68 -18.42
C ARG A 505 -8.97 -13.75 -17.47
N PRO A 506 -9.11 -15.04 -17.81
CA PRO A 506 -8.38 -16.11 -17.11
C PRO A 506 -7.04 -16.44 -17.81
N ALA A 507 -5.92 -16.59 -17.08
CA ALA A 507 -4.55 -16.68 -17.66
C ALA A 507 -3.90 -18.07 -17.66
N GLY A 508 -4.64 -19.14 -17.37
CA GLY A 508 -4.18 -20.52 -17.60
C GLY A 508 -3.42 -21.16 -16.42
N VAL A 509 -3.42 -20.53 -15.25
CA VAL A 509 -2.84 -21.08 -14.00
C VAL A 509 -3.90 -21.49 -12.98
N SER A 510 -5.08 -21.90 -13.45
CA SER A 510 -6.31 -22.15 -12.68
C SER A 510 -7.00 -20.85 -12.25
N ASP A 511 -7.14 -19.92 -13.18
CA ASP A 511 -7.81 -18.63 -12.92
C ASP A 511 -9.24 -18.67 -13.42
N SER A 512 -10.13 -18.00 -12.69
CA SER A 512 -11.48 -17.68 -13.15
C SER A 512 -11.48 -16.50 -14.13
N GLY A 513 -12.55 -16.37 -14.89
CA GLY A 513 -12.76 -15.26 -15.82
C GLY A 513 -14.22 -15.17 -16.24
N MET A 514 -14.59 -14.08 -16.90
CA MET A 514 -15.98 -13.82 -17.27
C MET A 514 -16.08 -13.42 -18.75
N SER A 515 -16.86 -14.19 -19.50
CA SER A 515 -17.31 -13.83 -20.84
C SER A 515 -18.71 -13.20 -20.77
N LEU A 516 -18.86 -12.03 -21.38
CA LEU A 516 -20.05 -11.20 -21.26
C LEU A 516 -20.57 -10.79 -22.64
N GLY A 517 -21.89 -10.88 -22.83
CA GLY A 517 -22.56 -10.29 -23.98
C GLY A 517 -23.97 -9.85 -23.61
N THR A 518 -24.63 -9.13 -24.52
CA THR A 518 -26.02 -8.67 -24.33
C THR A 518 -27.01 -9.82 -24.08
N ASN A 519 -26.63 -11.05 -24.45
CA ASN A 519 -27.41 -12.29 -24.29
C ASN A 519 -26.98 -13.18 -23.12
N GLY A 520 -26.12 -12.71 -22.21
CA GLY A 520 -25.86 -13.41 -20.94
C GLY A 520 -24.43 -13.34 -20.44
N ILE A 521 -24.17 -14.10 -19.38
CA ILE A 521 -22.93 -14.15 -18.61
C ILE A 521 -22.42 -15.59 -18.57
N SER A 522 -21.12 -15.80 -18.74
CA SER A 522 -20.50 -17.12 -18.55
C SER A 522 -19.21 -16.98 -17.75
N VAL A 523 -19.08 -17.75 -16.67
CA VAL A 523 -17.86 -17.83 -15.87
C VAL A 523 -17.02 -18.99 -16.40
N PHE A 524 -15.78 -18.69 -16.79
CA PHE A 524 -14.81 -19.65 -17.30
C PHE A 524 -13.67 -19.84 -16.31
N GLU A 525 -12.99 -20.98 -16.41
CA GLU A 525 -11.79 -21.26 -15.63
C GLU A 525 -10.69 -21.78 -16.56
N HIS A 526 -9.45 -21.29 -16.44
CA HIS A 526 -8.39 -21.62 -17.40
C HIS A 526 -7.21 -22.35 -16.74
N ALA A 527 -6.88 -23.52 -17.26
CA ALA A 527 -5.66 -24.28 -16.98
C ALA A 527 -5.21 -25.07 -18.23
N GLY A 528 -4.13 -25.83 -18.14
CA GLY A 528 -3.65 -26.68 -19.24
C GLY A 528 -4.73 -27.65 -19.75
N SER A 529 -5.11 -27.51 -21.04
CA SER A 529 -6.20 -28.26 -21.69
C SER A 529 -7.56 -28.13 -20.98
N TYR A 530 -7.80 -26.99 -20.34
CA TYR A 530 -8.97 -26.73 -19.52
C TYR A 530 -9.42 -25.27 -19.69
N LEU A 531 -10.55 -25.07 -20.35
CA LEU A 531 -11.22 -23.78 -20.45
C LEU A 531 -12.75 -23.96 -20.54
N PRO A 532 -13.40 -24.64 -19.58
CA PRO A 532 -14.84 -24.80 -19.60
C PRO A 532 -15.55 -23.58 -18.96
N SER A 533 -16.84 -23.42 -19.26
CA SER A 533 -17.70 -22.49 -18.53
C SER A 533 -18.38 -23.21 -17.37
N VAL A 534 -17.98 -22.92 -16.14
CA VAL A 534 -18.48 -23.55 -14.91
C VAL A 534 -19.80 -22.96 -14.41
N ALA A 535 -20.14 -21.74 -14.84
CA ALA A 535 -21.46 -21.13 -14.64
C ALA A 535 -21.93 -20.47 -15.95
N VAL A 536 -23.17 -20.71 -16.38
CA VAL A 536 -23.73 -20.12 -17.59
C VAL A 536 -25.13 -19.57 -17.35
N TYR A 537 -25.27 -18.25 -17.39
CA TYR A 537 -26.57 -17.56 -17.35
C TYR A 537 -26.93 -17.02 -18.73
N ASN A 538 -27.91 -17.62 -19.40
CA ASN A 538 -28.38 -17.20 -20.73
C ASN A 538 -29.68 -16.41 -20.62
N ALA A 539 -29.56 -15.08 -20.59
CA ALA A 539 -30.70 -14.16 -20.62
C ALA A 539 -30.28 -12.85 -21.29
N ASN A 540 -31.25 -12.12 -21.85
CA ASN A 540 -31.01 -10.76 -22.33
C ASN A 540 -30.75 -9.85 -21.13
N ILE A 541 -29.54 -9.28 -21.05
CA ILE A 541 -29.13 -8.33 -20.00
C ILE A 541 -29.07 -6.88 -20.53
N GLY A 542 -29.44 -6.67 -21.80
CA GLY A 542 -29.50 -5.35 -22.43
C GLY A 542 -28.15 -4.79 -22.85
N THR A 543 -28.15 -3.50 -23.19
CA THR A 543 -26.99 -2.73 -23.68
C THR A 543 -26.58 -1.61 -22.74
N GLU A 544 -27.21 -1.51 -21.57
CA GLU A 544 -26.85 -0.54 -20.53
C GLU A 544 -25.82 -1.14 -19.56
N PHE A 545 -25.22 -0.30 -18.73
CA PHE A 545 -24.34 -0.75 -17.66
C PHE A 545 -25.10 -1.67 -16.69
N ASN A 546 -24.53 -2.84 -16.46
CA ASN A 546 -24.99 -3.79 -15.46
C ASN A 546 -23.89 -3.99 -14.42
N HIS A 547 -24.27 -3.99 -13.14
CA HIS A 547 -23.36 -4.38 -12.07
C HIS A 547 -23.36 -5.89 -11.98
N ILE A 548 -22.20 -6.51 -12.18
CA ILE A 548 -22.05 -7.97 -12.15
C ILE A 548 -21.06 -8.32 -11.06
N THR A 549 -21.44 -9.25 -10.19
CA THR A 549 -20.57 -9.83 -9.17
C THR A 549 -20.52 -11.34 -9.34
N ILE A 550 -19.32 -11.91 -9.34
CA ILE A 550 -19.12 -13.36 -9.29
C ILE A 550 -18.54 -13.70 -7.93
N VAL A 551 -19.19 -14.61 -7.21
CA VAL A 551 -18.76 -15.06 -5.87
C VAL A 551 -18.43 -16.53 -5.93
N TYR A 552 -17.20 -16.89 -5.63
CA TYR A 552 -16.77 -18.26 -5.41
C TYR A 552 -16.85 -18.59 -3.92
N ASN A 553 -17.59 -19.64 -3.58
CA ASN A 553 -17.61 -20.25 -2.24
C ASN A 553 -17.29 -21.74 -2.37
N ASP A 554 -16.24 -22.20 -1.70
CA ASP A 554 -15.58 -23.51 -1.91
C ASP A 554 -15.59 -23.91 -3.40
N ARG A 555 -14.98 -23.04 -4.21
CA ARG A 555 -14.77 -23.24 -5.65
C ARG A 555 -16.05 -23.30 -6.48
N THR A 556 -17.19 -22.88 -5.94
CA THR A 556 -18.48 -22.86 -6.63
C THR A 556 -18.86 -21.41 -6.95
N PRO A 557 -18.91 -21.01 -8.24
CA PRO A 557 -19.27 -19.66 -8.63
C PRO A 557 -20.79 -19.43 -8.58
N THR A 558 -21.20 -18.29 -8.03
CA THR A 558 -22.54 -17.72 -8.18
C THR A 558 -22.45 -16.39 -8.92
N ILE A 559 -23.30 -16.23 -9.93
CA ILE A 559 -23.45 -15.00 -10.72
C ILE A 559 -24.53 -14.14 -10.08
N TYR A 560 -24.18 -12.92 -9.71
CA TYR A 560 -25.09 -11.87 -9.30
C TYR A 560 -25.17 -10.81 -10.39
N LEU A 561 -26.41 -10.44 -10.76
CA LEU A 561 -26.70 -9.38 -11.71
C LEU A 561 -27.54 -8.31 -11.02
N ASN A 562 -27.00 -7.10 -10.93
CA ASN A 562 -27.60 -5.94 -10.26
C ASN A 562 -28.07 -6.28 -8.83
N GLY A 563 -27.24 -7.02 -8.08
CA GLY A 563 -27.50 -7.44 -6.70
C GLY A 563 -28.37 -8.69 -6.55
N VAL A 564 -28.85 -9.30 -7.64
CA VAL A 564 -29.69 -10.50 -7.60
C VAL A 564 -28.89 -11.73 -8.01
N ALA A 565 -28.87 -12.78 -7.17
CA ALA A 565 -28.32 -14.09 -7.54
C ALA A 565 -29.14 -14.69 -8.69
N VAL A 566 -28.57 -14.75 -9.89
CA VAL A 566 -29.26 -15.25 -11.10
C VAL A 566 -28.91 -16.68 -11.45
N HIS A 567 -27.74 -17.16 -11.04
CA HIS A 567 -27.31 -18.53 -11.32
C HIS A 567 -26.16 -18.98 -10.41
N THR A 568 -26.21 -20.20 -9.91
CA THR A 568 -25.08 -20.88 -9.23
C THR A 568 -24.60 -22.01 -10.13
N GLY A 569 -23.31 -22.01 -10.45
CA GLY A 569 -22.67 -22.97 -11.33
C GLY A 569 -22.24 -24.26 -10.65
N LEU A 570 -21.34 -24.97 -11.32
CA LEU A 570 -20.75 -26.21 -10.86
C LEU A 570 -19.54 -25.95 -9.96
N VAL A 571 -19.27 -26.88 -9.04
CA VAL A 571 -18.00 -26.90 -8.29
C VAL A 571 -16.83 -27.06 -9.27
N SER A 572 -15.83 -26.20 -9.14
CA SER A 572 -14.61 -26.27 -9.93
C SER A 572 -13.92 -27.64 -9.81
N GLY A 573 -13.42 -28.13 -10.95
CA GLY A 573 -12.50 -29.27 -10.96
C GLY A 573 -11.07 -28.91 -10.51
N ARG A 574 -10.77 -27.63 -10.29
CA ARG A 574 -9.46 -27.12 -9.86
C ARG A 574 -9.41 -26.91 -8.36
N ASN A 575 -8.23 -27.10 -7.78
CA ASN A 575 -7.94 -26.76 -6.39
C ASN A 575 -6.42 -26.56 -6.28
N PRO A 576 -5.95 -25.32 -6.14
CA PRO A 576 -6.72 -24.07 -6.03
C PRO A 576 -7.36 -23.58 -7.35
N ILE A 577 -8.38 -22.71 -7.24
CA ILE A 577 -8.87 -21.79 -8.29
C ILE A 577 -8.67 -20.34 -7.83
N TYR A 578 -8.29 -19.44 -8.73
CA TYR A 578 -7.89 -18.06 -8.44
C TYR A 578 -8.76 -16.99 -9.13
N LEU A 579 -8.54 -15.74 -8.73
CA LEU A 579 -9.12 -14.53 -9.32
C LEU A 579 -8.74 -14.34 -10.82
N PRO A 580 -9.48 -13.52 -11.57
CA PRO A 580 -9.14 -13.16 -12.95
C PRO A 580 -7.81 -12.41 -13.08
N ALA A 581 -7.02 -12.77 -14.08
CA ALA A 581 -5.67 -12.26 -14.30
C ALA A 581 -5.59 -10.96 -15.14
N GLY A 582 -6.74 -10.36 -15.45
CA GLY A 582 -6.79 -9.15 -16.27
C GLY A 582 -8.20 -8.71 -16.65
N ILE A 583 -8.26 -7.52 -17.23
CA ILE A 583 -9.46 -6.81 -17.67
C ILE A 583 -9.36 -6.64 -19.19
N GLY A 584 -10.46 -6.84 -19.92
CA GLY A 584 -10.39 -7.01 -21.36
C GLY A 584 -9.86 -8.39 -21.73
N GLY A 585 -10.04 -8.80 -22.99
CA GLY A 585 -10.08 -10.23 -23.31
C GLY A 585 -8.75 -10.95 -23.37
N GLN A 586 -8.69 -12.03 -24.15
CA GLN A 586 -7.45 -12.77 -24.46
C GLN A 586 -7.48 -13.28 -25.90
N GLY A 587 -6.44 -13.99 -26.33
CA GLY A 587 -6.37 -14.62 -27.64
C GLY A 587 -7.53 -15.56 -28.01
N TYR A 588 -8.37 -15.98 -27.05
CA TYR A 588 -9.57 -16.79 -27.27
C TYR A 588 -10.88 -15.99 -27.40
N GLY A 589 -10.85 -14.68 -27.17
CA GLY A 589 -12.02 -13.82 -27.22
C GLY A 589 -11.77 -12.47 -26.56
N ARG A 590 -12.21 -11.41 -27.22
CA ARG A 590 -12.01 -10.01 -26.81
C ARG A 590 -13.35 -9.38 -26.50
N PHE A 591 -13.39 -8.48 -25.53
CA PHE A 591 -14.64 -7.85 -25.08
C PHE A 591 -14.90 -6.56 -25.86
N PRO A 592 -16.03 -6.45 -26.58
CA PRO A 592 -16.51 -5.22 -27.17
C PRO A 592 -17.50 -4.56 -26.20
N GLY A 593 -17.11 -3.44 -25.60
CA GLY A 593 -17.94 -2.79 -24.60
C GLY A 593 -17.19 -1.81 -23.71
N GLN A 594 -17.80 -1.49 -22.57
CA GLN A 594 -17.24 -0.55 -21.60
C GLN A 594 -17.17 -1.24 -20.24
N ILE A 595 -16.07 -1.03 -19.52
CA ILE A 595 -15.84 -1.61 -18.19
C ILE A 595 -15.45 -0.47 -17.24
N ASP A 596 -16.07 -0.48 -16.06
CA ASP A 596 -15.93 0.54 -15.03
C ASP A 596 -15.95 -0.12 -13.63
N GLU A 597 -15.26 0.47 -12.64
CA GLU A 597 -15.30 0.08 -11.22
C GLU A 597 -15.01 -1.41 -10.92
N VAL A 598 -13.92 -1.97 -11.46
CA VAL A 598 -13.56 -3.38 -11.21
C VAL A 598 -12.99 -3.55 -9.81
N ARG A 599 -13.51 -4.54 -9.07
CA ARG A 599 -13.05 -4.88 -7.71
C ARG A 599 -12.78 -6.37 -7.57
N TYR A 600 -11.74 -6.72 -6.83
CA TYR A 600 -11.39 -8.08 -6.44
C TYR A 600 -11.39 -8.21 -4.93
N PHE A 601 -11.90 -9.33 -4.43
CA PHE A 601 -12.13 -9.54 -3.00
C PHE A 601 -11.63 -10.91 -2.51
N SER A 602 -11.07 -10.98 -1.30
CA SER A 602 -11.06 -12.24 -0.52
C SER A 602 -12.43 -12.45 0.11
N ALA A 603 -12.97 -13.67 0.06
CA ALA A 603 -14.39 -13.93 0.34
C ALA A 603 -14.80 -13.95 1.83
N ASP A 604 -14.29 -13.02 2.62
CA ASP A 604 -14.77 -12.78 3.99
C ASP A 604 -15.80 -11.63 4.04
N ILE A 605 -16.63 -11.46 2.99
CA ILE A 605 -17.65 -10.39 2.88
C ILE A 605 -19.04 -10.91 3.22
#